data_AF-C6LXE6-F1
#
_entry.id   AF-C6LXE6-F1
#
_cell.length_a   1.000
_cell.length_b   1.000
_cell.length_c   1.000
_cell.angle_alpha   90.00
_cell.angle_beta   90.00
_cell.angle_gamma   90.00
#
_symmetry.space_group_name_H-M   'P 1'
#
loop_
_entity.id
_entity.type
_entity.pdbx_description
1 polymer ?
#
loop_
_entity_poly.entity_id
_entity_poly.type
_entity_poly.pdbx_seq_one_letter_code
_entity_poly.pdbx_strand_id
1 'polypeptide(L)'
;MAPLTVSNIFARMGSESTYSPRTMSIRRPILDNRYRYSPPAEVLQKLSPSELQHVKNLMVSNEHGMICWSGETDISGVDFTKDLLLERGRCEIYPCGNAPLRGTKLNKHAVITLLGIQFFLPGSQESLLRAQIEQRTSEMGARFISFDNTNGEWSFAVDYFA
;
A
#
# COMPACT_ATOMS: atom_id res chain seq x y z
N MET A 1 -8.13 -47.43 -38.82
CA MET A 1 -6.68 -47.23 -38.62
C MET A 1 -6.05 -46.83 -39.95
N ALA A 2 -5.72 -45.55 -40.09
CA ALA A 2 -4.78 -44.96 -41.05
C ALA A 2 -4.48 -43.52 -40.56
N PRO A 3 -3.24 -43.03 -40.61
CA PRO A 3 -2.87 -41.73 -40.07
C PRO A 3 -3.06 -40.62 -41.11
N LEU A 4 -3.61 -39.47 -40.70
CA LEU A 4 -3.59 -38.26 -41.52
C LEU A 4 -2.51 -37.32 -40.98
N THR A 5 -1.34 -37.43 -41.60
CA THR A 5 -0.34 -36.37 -41.65
C THR A 5 -0.94 -35.17 -42.37
N VAL A 6 -0.91 -33.97 -41.77
CA VAL A 6 -1.07 -32.73 -42.52
C VAL A 6 0.06 -31.79 -42.18
N SER A 7 0.86 -31.60 -43.22
CA SER A 7 2.03 -30.77 -43.43
C SER A 7 1.98 -29.36 -42.84
N ASN A 8 3.16 -28.92 -42.40
CA ASN A 8 3.57 -27.53 -42.36
C ASN A 8 3.20 -26.83 -43.68
N ILE A 9 2.25 -25.89 -43.59
CA ILE A 9 1.99 -24.90 -44.62
C ILE A 9 2.05 -23.57 -43.89
N PHE A 10 3.22 -22.94 -43.93
CA PHE A 10 3.49 -21.49 -43.99
C PHE A 10 4.95 -21.26 -43.58
N ALA A 11 5.85 -21.68 -44.47
CA ALA A 11 7.10 -20.96 -44.63
C ALA A 11 6.83 -19.75 -45.54
N ARG A 12 7.52 -18.64 -45.24
CA ARG A 12 7.83 -17.48 -46.11
C ARG A 12 6.93 -16.24 -45.98
N MET A 13 7.33 -15.37 -45.05
CA MET A 13 7.52 -13.91 -45.19
C MET A 13 8.14 -13.48 -43.84
N GLY A 14 9.41 -13.09 -43.74
CA GLY A 14 9.94 -11.83 -44.26
C GLY A 14 9.95 -10.81 -43.13
N SER A 15 11.14 -10.44 -42.65
CA SER A 15 11.47 -9.54 -41.53
C SER A 15 11.36 -10.13 -40.12
N GLU A 16 12.51 -10.21 -39.45
CA GLU A 16 12.64 -10.32 -38.01
C GLU A 16 11.91 -9.14 -37.36
N SER A 17 10.62 -9.30 -37.08
CA SER A 17 10.00 -8.51 -36.04
C SER A 17 10.57 -9.06 -34.74
N THR A 18 11.71 -8.52 -34.32
CA THR A 18 12.10 -8.57 -32.91
C THR A 18 10.92 -7.97 -32.17
N TYR A 19 10.05 -8.82 -31.63
CA TYR A 19 9.09 -8.44 -30.63
C TYR A 19 9.94 -8.02 -29.43
N SER A 20 10.39 -6.77 -29.45
CA SER A 20 10.85 -6.09 -28.26
C SER A 20 9.58 -5.94 -27.45
N PRO A 21 9.38 -6.70 -26.35
CA PRO A 21 8.28 -6.43 -25.47
C PRO A 21 8.44 -4.96 -25.12
N ARG A 22 7.46 -4.13 -25.49
CA ARG A 22 7.46 -2.71 -25.14
C ARG A 22 7.75 -2.66 -23.65
N THR A 23 8.96 -2.31 -23.27
CA THR A 23 9.30 -2.04 -21.88
C THR A 23 8.42 -0.86 -21.53
N MET A 24 7.26 -1.12 -20.93
CA MET A 24 6.43 -0.08 -20.35
C MET A 24 7.38 0.69 -19.44
N SER A 25 7.60 1.96 -19.76
CA SER A 25 8.47 2.81 -18.95
C SER A 25 7.80 2.92 -17.59
N ILE A 26 8.26 2.10 -16.65
CA ILE A 26 7.80 2.07 -15.28
C ILE A 26 8.10 3.45 -14.71
N ARG A 27 7.03 4.20 -14.41
CA ARG A 27 7.18 5.53 -13.82
C ARG A 27 7.77 5.37 -12.42
N ARG A 28 8.74 6.23 -12.08
CA ARG A 28 9.28 6.27 -10.72
C ARG A 28 8.22 6.83 -9.75
N PRO A 29 8.25 6.42 -8.48
CA PRO A 29 7.41 7.05 -7.46
C PRO A 29 7.77 8.52 -7.25
N ILE A 30 6.80 9.31 -6.82
CA ILE A 30 7.01 10.67 -6.31
C ILE A 30 6.97 10.57 -4.78
N LEU A 31 8.11 10.77 -4.14
CA LEU A 31 8.23 10.77 -2.68
C LEU A 31 7.96 12.17 -2.13
N ASP A 32 7.32 12.24 -0.96
CA ASP A 32 7.02 13.49 -0.27
C ASP A 32 7.96 13.63 0.94
N ASN A 33 8.60 14.81 1.07
CA ASN A 33 9.54 15.09 2.15
C ASN A 33 8.87 15.19 3.53
N ARG A 34 7.53 15.28 3.58
CA ARG A 34 6.77 15.21 4.84
C ARG A 34 6.78 13.82 5.45
N TYR A 35 7.13 12.79 4.69
CA TYR A 35 7.16 11.42 5.16
C TYR A 35 8.59 10.89 5.29
N ARG A 36 8.77 10.01 6.28
CA ARG A 36 9.92 9.12 6.40
C ARG A 36 9.54 7.76 5.85
N TYR A 37 10.49 7.13 5.15
CA TYR A 37 10.33 5.85 4.49
C TYR A 37 11.27 4.81 5.08
N SER A 38 10.82 3.56 5.12
CA SER A 38 11.69 2.39 5.27
C SER A 38 11.35 1.38 4.16
N PRO A 39 12.30 1.03 3.26
CA PRO A 39 13.65 1.57 3.15
C PRO A 39 13.71 3.10 2.94
N PRO A 40 14.83 3.78 3.28
CA PRO A 40 14.96 5.23 3.13
C PRO A 40 14.71 5.74 1.71
N ALA A 41 14.25 6.98 1.58
CA ALA A 41 13.89 7.59 0.30
C ALA A 41 15.04 7.54 -0.72
N GLU A 42 16.28 7.73 -0.27
CA GLU A 42 17.48 7.70 -1.11
C GLU A 42 17.74 6.31 -1.70
N VAL A 43 17.34 5.26 -0.96
CA VAL A 43 17.42 3.87 -1.44
C VAL A 43 16.30 3.64 -2.45
N LEU A 44 15.06 4.00 -2.11
CA LEU A 44 13.90 3.84 -2.99
C LEU A 44 14.09 4.53 -4.35
N GLN A 45 14.70 5.72 -4.37
CA GLN A 45 14.98 6.45 -5.60
C GLN A 45 16.01 5.76 -6.50
N LYS A 46 16.93 4.96 -5.94
CA LYS A 46 17.99 4.25 -6.67
C LYS A 46 17.56 2.87 -7.18
N LEU A 47 16.45 2.34 -6.68
CA LEU A 47 15.93 1.04 -7.11
C LEU A 47 15.66 1.02 -8.63
N SER A 48 15.90 -0.14 -9.22
CA SER A 48 15.52 -0.43 -10.60
C SER A 48 14.00 -0.54 -10.73
N PRO A 49 13.47 -0.42 -11.96
CA PRO A 49 12.04 -0.61 -12.21
C PRO A 49 11.44 -1.92 -11.69
N SER A 50 12.22 -3.01 -11.72
CA SER A 50 11.79 -4.31 -11.21
C SER A 50 11.77 -4.34 -9.68
N GLU A 51 12.76 -3.74 -9.03
CA GLU A 51 12.83 -3.66 -7.56
C GLU A 51 11.73 -2.75 -6.98
N LEU A 52 11.34 -1.69 -7.69
CA LEU A 52 10.22 -0.82 -7.29
C LEU A 52 8.88 -1.56 -7.21
N GLN A 53 8.73 -2.70 -7.89
CA GLN A 53 7.53 -3.53 -7.81
C GLN A 53 7.54 -4.49 -6.63
N HIS A 54 8.70 -4.71 -6.01
CA HIS A 54 8.92 -5.74 -4.99
C HIS A 54 9.58 -5.17 -3.73
N VAL A 55 9.21 -3.93 -3.36
CA VAL A 55 9.77 -3.29 -2.16
C VAL A 55 9.28 -4.02 -0.93
N LYS A 56 10.22 -4.60 -0.17
CA LYS A 56 9.92 -5.41 1.01
C LYS A 56 9.69 -4.55 2.24
N ASN A 57 8.64 -4.87 2.99
CA ASN A 57 8.32 -4.27 4.28
C ASN A 57 8.30 -2.75 4.23
N LEU A 58 7.62 -2.20 3.22
CA LEU A 58 7.48 -0.77 3.04
C LEU A 58 6.79 -0.18 4.27
N MET A 59 7.41 0.83 4.86
CA MET A 59 6.82 1.64 5.92
C MET A 59 6.90 3.11 5.53
N VAL A 60 5.81 3.83 5.79
CA VAL A 60 5.73 5.29 5.61
C VAL A 60 5.21 5.90 6.91
N SER A 61 5.86 6.94 7.40
CA SER A 61 5.56 7.53 8.72
C SER A 61 5.78 9.05 8.75
N ASN A 62 5.09 9.75 9.63
CA ASN A 62 5.35 11.14 10.01
C ASN A 62 5.04 11.34 11.51
N GLU A 63 4.94 12.59 11.97
CA GLU A 63 4.58 12.93 13.35
C GLU A 63 3.18 12.48 13.79
N HIS A 64 2.30 12.13 12.86
CA HIS A 64 0.90 11.76 13.14
C HIS A 64 0.65 10.25 13.13
N GLY A 65 1.56 9.46 12.56
CA GLY A 65 1.34 8.04 12.42
C GLY A 65 2.37 7.31 11.58
N MET A 66 2.08 6.04 11.35
CA MET A 66 2.82 5.20 10.41
C MET A 66 1.92 4.14 9.79
N ILE A 67 2.32 3.69 8.60
CA ILE A 67 1.63 2.67 7.82
C ILE A 67 2.67 1.66 7.34
N CYS A 68 2.38 0.39 7.54
CA CYS A 68 3.28 -0.72 7.27
C CYS A 68 2.61 -1.71 6.31
N TRP A 69 3.17 -1.84 5.11
CA TRP A 69 2.81 -2.88 4.16
C TRP A 69 3.77 -4.06 4.30
N SER A 70 3.27 -5.17 4.84
CA SER A 70 4.06 -6.39 4.99
C SER A 70 4.30 -7.07 3.64
N GLY A 71 5.46 -7.71 3.50
CA GLY A 71 5.85 -8.40 2.27
C GLY A 71 6.22 -7.43 1.15
N GLU A 72 6.02 -7.86 -0.10
CA GLU A 72 6.39 -7.09 -1.29
C GLU A 72 5.29 -6.11 -1.71
N THR A 73 5.69 -4.88 -2.00
CA THR A 73 4.78 -3.78 -2.35
C THR A 73 5.28 -3.07 -3.60
N ASP A 74 4.38 -2.90 -4.56
CA ASP A 74 4.65 -2.17 -5.79
C ASP A 74 4.44 -0.67 -5.58
N ILE A 75 5.52 0.10 -5.59
CA ILE A 75 5.49 1.56 -5.49
C ILE A 75 5.71 2.25 -6.84
N SER A 76 5.72 1.51 -7.95
CA SER A 76 5.89 2.12 -9.27
C SER A 76 4.77 3.11 -9.59
N GLY A 77 5.15 4.33 -10.00
CA GLY A 77 4.23 5.40 -10.36
C GLY A 77 3.30 5.88 -9.24
N VAL A 78 3.52 5.45 -7.99
CA VAL A 78 2.81 5.95 -6.81
C VAL A 78 3.30 7.35 -6.49
N ASP A 79 2.37 8.24 -6.18
CA ASP A 79 2.67 9.62 -5.83
C ASP A 79 2.24 9.88 -4.39
N PHE A 80 3.19 9.80 -3.47
CA PHE A 80 2.92 9.95 -2.05
C PHE A 80 2.42 11.35 -1.67
N THR A 81 2.52 12.35 -2.56
CA THR A 81 1.96 13.69 -2.31
C THR A 81 0.44 13.72 -2.41
N LYS A 82 -0.16 12.80 -3.17
CA LYS A 82 -1.61 12.76 -3.44
C LYS A 82 -2.28 11.43 -3.08
N ASP A 83 -1.54 10.32 -3.18
CA ASP A 83 -2.07 8.96 -2.96
C ASP A 83 -2.00 8.57 -1.47
N LEU A 84 -1.38 9.40 -0.62
CA LEU A 84 -1.28 9.19 0.82
C LEU A 84 -1.56 10.49 1.58
N LEU A 85 -2.52 10.44 2.49
CA LEU A 85 -2.80 11.48 3.48
C LEU A 85 -2.65 10.90 4.87
N LEU A 86 -1.65 11.37 5.62
CA LEU A 86 -1.45 10.99 7.01
C LEU A 86 -1.41 12.25 7.87
N GLU A 87 -2.51 12.51 8.56
CA GLU A 87 -2.74 13.70 9.37
C GLU A 87 -3.20 13.30 10.78
N ARG A 88 -3.34 14.29 11.67
CA ARG A 88 -3.80 14.04 13.04
C ARG A 88 -5.16 13.32 13.05
N GLY A 89 -5.17 12.08 13.52
CA GLY A 89 -6.39 11.27 13.61
C GLY A 89 -6.94 10.76 12.29
N ARG A 90 -6.21 10.89 11.18
CA ARG A 90 -6.69 10.54 9.86
C ARG A 90 -5.58 9.89 9.02
N CYS A 91 -5.91 8.76 8.41
CA CYS A 91 -5.05 8.07 7.47
C CYS A 91 -5.89 7.65 6.27
N GLU A 92 -5.56 8.15 5.09
CA GLU A 92 -6.24 7.81 3.83
C GLU A 92 -5.23 7.46 2.75
N ILE A 93 -5.55 6.43 2.00
CA ILE A 93 -4.79 5.97 0.84
C ILE A 93 -5.69 6.12 -0.38
N TYR A 94 -5.20 6.78 -1.42
CA TYR A 94 -5.96 7.21 -2.60
C TYR A 94 -7.18 8.11 -2.26
N PRO A 95 -7.00 9.23 -1.54
CA PRO A 95 -8.10 10.14 -1.17
C PRO A 95 -8.87 10.72 -2.38
N CYS A 96 -8.27 10.69 -3.59
CA CYS A 96 -8.93 11.11 -4.82
C CYS A 96 -9.84 10.03 -5.45
N GLY A 97 -10.00 8.86 -4.83
CA GLY A 97 -10.85 7.76 -5.33
C GLY A 97 -10.27 7.03 -6.54
N ASN A 98 -8.97 7.21 -6.81
CA ASN A 98 -8.22 6.59 -7.92
C ASN A 98 -7.53 5.29 -7.49
N ALA A 99 -8.06 4.60 -6.48
CA ALA A 99 -7.47 3.39 -5.94
C ALA A 99 -7.36 2.29 -7.04
N PRO A 100 -6.19 1.66 -7.19
CA PRO A 100 -6.01 0.55 -8.12
C PRO A 100 -6.73 -0.71 -7.60
N LEU A 101 -6.63 -1.82 -8.34
CA LEU A 101 -7.23 -3.09 -7.94
C LEU A 101 -6.78 -3.53 -6.54
N ARG A 102 -7.69 -4.16 -5.79
CA ARG A 102 -7.39 -4.71 -4.46
C ARG A 102 -6.20 -5.68 -4.53
N GLY A 103 -5.31 -5.60 -3.56
CA GLY A 103 -4.06 -6.35 -3.49
C GLY A 103 -2.90 -5.75 -4.30
N THR A 104 -3.12 -4.65 -5.03
CA THR A 104 -2.08 -4.03 -5.86
C THR A 104 -1.62 -2.69 -5.29
N LYS A 105 -0.34 -2.37 -5.53
CA LYS A 105 0.29 -1.15 -5.03
C LYS A 105 0.04 -0.94 -3.53
N LEU A 106 -0.38 0.26 -3.14
CA LEU A 106 -0.75 0.58 -1.75
C LEU A 106 -2.14 0.04 -1.39
N ASN A 107 -2.97 -0.34 -2.37
CA ASN A 107 -4.33 -0.85 -2.16
C ASN A 107 -4.32 -2.33 -1.72
N LYS A 108 -3.62 -2.65 -0.65
CA LYS A 108 -3.48 -4.00 -0.11
C LYS A 108 -3.42 -3.96 1.41
N HIS A 109 -3.30 -5.14 2.02
CA HIS A 109 -3.24 -5.26 3.46
C HIS A 109 -2.13 -4.41 4.07
N ALA A 110 -2.49 -3.61 5.08
CA ALA A 110 -1.57 -2.73 5.78
C ALA A 110 -1.94 -2.64 7.27
N VAL A 111 -0.92 -2.43 8.10
CA VAL A 111 -1.07 -2.07 9.50
C VAL A 111 -0.87 -0.57 9.64
N ILE A 112 -1.84 0.12 10.21
CA ILE A 112 -1.82 1.56 10.44
C ILE A 112 -1.70 1.79 11.95
N THR A 113 -0.85 2.73 12.35
CA THR A 113 -0.77 3.24 13.72
C THR A 113 -0.92 4.75 13.68
N LEU A 114 -1.98 5.27 14.30
CA LEU A 114 -2.21 6.69 14.48
C LEU A 114 -1.69 7.13 15.86
N LEU A 115 -1.03 8.27 15.91
CA LEU A 115 -0.40 8.83 17.12
C LEU A 115 -1.20 10.04 17.63
N GLY A 116 -1.15 10.28 18.94
CA GLY A 116 -1.77 11.43 19.58
C GLY A 116 -3.31 11.42 19.54
N ILE A 117 -3.91 10.23 19.46
CA ILE A 117 -5.35 10.01 19.50
C ILE A 117 -5.85 10.13 20.94
N GLN A 118 -6.83 11.00 21.16
CA GLN A 118 -7.48 11.16 22.44
C GLN A 118 -8.95 10.79 22.30
N PHE A 119 -9.38 9.80 23.06
CA PHE A 119 -10.79 9.45 23.19
C PHE A 119 -11.30 10.03 24.52
N PHE A 120 -12.31 10.87 24.46
CA PHE A 120 -12.93 11.42 25.66
C PHE A 120 -13.96 10.44 26.18
N LEU A 121 -13.72 9.90 27.39
CA LEU A 121 -14.73 9.17 28.12
C LEU A 121 -15.19 9.94 29.37
N PRO A 122 -16.51 10.11 29.56
CA PRO A 122 -17.04 10.50 30.85
C PRO A 122 -16.94 9.31 31.82
N GLY A 123 -16.14 9.46 32.88
CA GLY A 123 -15.95 8.42 33.90
C GLY A 123 -14.94 7.35 33.45
N SER A 124 -13.82 7.27 34.17
CA SER A 124 -12.62 6.48 33.90
C SER A 124 -12.84 4.97 33.95
N GLN A 125 -13.55 4.42 32.97
CA GLN A 125 -13.69 2.98 32.76
C GLN A 125 -12.88 2.59 31.51
N GLU A 126 -11.64 2.14 31.71
CA GLU A 126 -10.74 1.67 30.65
C GLU A 126 -11.39 0.59 29.75
N SER A 127 -12.27 -0.24 30.32
CA SER A 127 -13.05 -1.25 29.60
C SER A 127 -14.03 -0.64 28.59
N LEU A 128 -14.70 0.47 28.94
CA LEU A 128 -15.57 1.20 28.02
C LEU A 128 -14.77 1.86 26.89
N LEU A 129 -13.54 2.29 27.18
CA LEU A 129 -12.66 2.91 26.21
C LEU A 129 -12.29 1.93 25.12
N ARG A 130 -11.81 0.77 25.56
CA ARG A 130 -11.44 -0.30 24.65
C ARG A 130 -12.61 -0.73 23.78
N ALA A 131 -13.79 -0.94 24.37
CA ALA A 131 -14.98 -1.32 23.61
C ALA A 131 -15.36 -0.27 22.55
N GLN A 132 -15.28 1.02 22.88
CA GLN A 132 -15.52 2.08 21.90
C GLN A 132 -14.50 2.09 20.77
N ILE A 133 -13.22 1.91 21.08
CA ILE A 133 -12.15 1.91 20.06
C ILE A 133 -12.26 0.70 19.15
N GLU A 134 -12.54 -0.48 19.70
CA GLU A 134 -12.80 -1.69 18.94
C GLU A 134 -14.04 -1.51 18.03
N GLN A 135 -15.12 -0.91 18.56
CA GLN A 135 -16.31 -0.59 17.78
C GLN A 135 -15.99 0.39 16.63
N ARG A 136 -15.29 1.50 16.91
CA ARG A 136 -14.86 2.47 15.89
C ARG A 136 -13.99 1.82 14.82
N THR A 137 -13.07 0.94 15.23
CA THR A 137 -12.22 0.20 14.30
C THR A 137 -13.05 -0.68 13.37
N SER A 138 -14.06 -1.37 13.93
CA SER A 138 -14.98 -2.20 13.16
C SER A 138 -15.87 -1.39 12.21
N GLU A 139 -16.34 -0.20 12.62
CA GLU A 139 -17.12 0.72 11.78
C GLU A 139 -16.33 1.17 10.54
N MET A 140 -15.00 1.28 10.65
CA MET A 140 -14.10 1.57 9.53
C MET A 140 -13.81 0.36 8.64
N GLY A 141 -14.34 -0.83 8.97
CA GLY A 141 -14.00 -2.07 8.27
C GLY A 141 -12.57 -2.56 8.54
N ALA A 142 -11.96 -2.11 9.65
CA ALA A 142 -10.61 -2.49 10.05
C ALA A 142 -10.63 -3.53 11.19
N ARG A 143 -9.50 -4.20 11.40
CA ARG A 143 -9.26 -5.11 12.52
C ARG A 143 -8.42 -4.42 13.58
N PHE A 144 -8.97 -4.32 14.79
CA PHE A 144 -8.24 -3.77 15.93
C PHE A 144 -6.99 -4.59 16.25
N ILE A 145 -5.88 -3.91 16.55
CA ILE A 145 -4.63 -4.53 17.01
C ILE A 145 -4.33 -4.11 18.46
N SER A 146 -4.20 -2.81 18.71
CA SER A 146 -3.85 -2.29 20.03
C SER A 146 -4.24 -0.83 20.19
N PHE A 147 -4.39 -0.42 21.45
CA PHE A 147 -4.52 0.98 21.83
C PHE A 147 -3.74 1.26 23.10
N ASP A 148 -2.88 2.28 23.08
CA ASP A 148 -2.19 2.82 24.25
C ASP A 148 -2.77 4.18 24.59
N ASN A 149 -3.51 4.25 25.69
CA ASN A 149 -4.15 5.48 26.15
C ASN A 149 -3.14 6.54 26.67
N THR A 150 -1.96 6.11 27.10
CA THR A 150 -0.94 7.00 27.66
C THR A 150 -0.31 7.83 26.55
N ASN A 151 0.03 7.17 25.45
CA ASN A 151 0.71 7.78 24.30
C ASN A 151 -0.28 8.19 23.20
N GLY A 152 -1.54 7.77 23.30
CA GLY A 152 -2.57 7.98 22.30
C GLY A 152 -2.28 7.24 21.00
N GLU A 153 -1.73 6.03 21.09
CA GLU A 153 -1.37 5.21 19.94
C GLU A 153 -2.49 4.23 19.63
N TRP A 154 -3.06 4.31 18.42
CA TRP A 154 -4.11 3.40 17.97
C TRP A 154 -3.65 2.64 16.73
N SER A 155 -3.50 1.33 16.87
CA SER A 155 -3.08 0.44 15.79
C SER A 155 -4.22 -0.48 15.33
N PHE A 156 -4.37 -0.59 14.01
CA PHE A 156 -5.35 -1.44 13.36
C PHE A 156 -4.86 -1.92 11.99
N ALA A 157 -5.38 -3.05 11.53
CA ALA A 157 -5.10 -3.60 10.20
C ALA A 157 -6.28 -3.37 9.26
N VAL A 158 -5.98 -3.12 8.00
CA VAL A 158 -6.95 -3.07 6.91
C VAL A 158 -6.54 -4.08 5.84
N ASP A 159 -7.52 -4.71 5.18
CA ASP A 159 -7.23 -5.67 4.10
C ASP A 159 -6.99 -4.95 2.75
N TYR A 160 -7.64 -3.80 2.54
CA TYR A 160 -7.52 -2.93 1.37
C TYR A 160 -8.12 -1.56 1.68
N PHE A 161 -7.98 -0.61 0.75
CA PHE A 161 -8.48 0.76 0.81
C PHE A 161 -9.56 0.95 -0.27
N ALA A 162 -10.64 1.65 0.08
CA ALA A 162 -11.83 1.85 -0.75
C ALA A 162 -11.95 3.29 -1.24
#